data_AF-A0A9E4I6D8-F1
#
_entry.id   AF-A0A9E4I6D8-F1
#
_cell.length_a   1.000
_cell.length_b   1.000
_cell.length_c   1.000
_cell.angle_alpha   90.00
_cell.angle_beta   90.00
_cell.angle_gamma   90.00
#
_symmetry.space_group_name_H-M   'P 1'
#
loop_
_entity.id
_entity.type
_entity.pdbx_description
1 polymer ?
#
loop_
_entity_poly.entity_id
_entity_poly.type
_entity_poly.pdbx_seq_one_letter_code
_entity_poly.pdbx_strand_id
1 'polypeptide(L)'
;MNATGEAESVPLRIQFERSVKLAFCGSSISSDGGLLLHRELDDALGLTSTAADLLADPRTGKNGRHHLAALLRQSIFSRLAGYEDVNDADR
;
A
#
# COMPACT_ATOMS: atom_id res chain seq x y z
N MET A 1 -34.86 -11.03 -3.32
CA MET A 1 -33.84 -11.50 -2.37
C MET A 1 -32.80 -10.41 -2.30
N ASN A 2 -32.77 -9.64 -1.21
CA ASN A 2 -31.86 -8.50 -1.04
C ASN A 2 -30.59 -9.00 -0.36
N ALA A 3 -29.46 -8.96 -1.06
CA ALA A 3 -28.14 -9.22 -0.50
C ALA A 3 -27.56 -7.90 0.02
N THR A 4 -27.95 -7.53 1.25
CA THR A 4 -27.37 -6.40 1.98
C THR A 4 -26.06 -6.88 2.61
N GLY A 5 -24.95 -6.53 1.96
CA GLY A 5 -23.59 -6.73 2.48
C GLY A 5 -23.20 -5.64 3.46
N GLU A 6 -23.89 -5.53 4.59
CA GLU A 6 -23.36 -4.77 5.72
C GLU A 6 -22.48 -5.70 6.56
N ALA A 7 -21.21 -5.76 6.20
CA ALA A 7 -20.18 -6.21 7.12
C ALA A 7 -20.13 -5.17 8.25
N GLU A 8 -20.39 -5.58 9.49
CA GLU A 8 -20.16 -4.75 10.67
C GLU A 8 -18.70 -4.31 10.67
N SER A 9 -18.47 -3.06 10.24
CA SER A 9 -17.16 -2.42 10.29
C SER A 9 -16.87 -2.08 11.74
N VAL A 10 -16.31 -3.04 12.48
CA VAL A 10 -15.66 -2.73 13.75
C VAL A 10 -14.54 -1.75 13.40
N PRO A 11 -14.56 -0.52 13.94
CA PRO A 11 -13.53 0.46 13.60
C PRO A 11 -12.18 -0.08 14.07
N LEU A 12 -11.32 -0.45 13.12
CA LEU A 12 -9.94 -0.83 13.37
C LEU A 12 -9.21 0.36 14.00
N ARG A 13 -9.16 0.38 15.33
CA ARG A 13 -8.44 1.39 16.10
C ARG A 13 -6.98 0.96 16.23
N ILE A 14 -6.18 1.36 15.26
CA ILE A 14 -4.75 1.10 15.28
C ILE A 14 -4.10 2.12 16.25
N GLN A 15 -3.42 1.63 17.27
CA GLN A 15 -2.64 2.45 18.20
C GLN A 15 -1.16 2.35 17.83
N PHE A 16 -0.59 3.41 17.26
CA PHE A 16 0.85 3.54 17.01
C PHE A 16 1.41 4.76 17.73
N GLU A 17 2.71 4.73 18.01
CA GLU A 17 3.45 5.93 18.40
C GLU A 17 3.31 6.96 17.26
N ARG A 18 2.63 8.07 17.53
CA ARG A 18 2.39 9.12 16.52
C ARG A 18 3.59 10.05 16.31
N SER A 19 4.70 9.83 17.03
CA SER A 19 5.93 10.58 16.85
C SER A 19 6.81 9.95 15.78
N VAL A 20 7.11 10.73 14.76
CA VAL A 20 8.14 10.41 13.78
C VAL A 20 9.38 11.26 14.08
N LYS A 21 10.53 10.62 14.27
CA LYS A 21 11.82 11.31 14.39
C LYS A 21 12.50 11.33 13.02
N LEU A 22 12.68 12.53 12.48
CA LEU A 22 13.36 12.76 11.21
C LEU A 22 14.74 13.35 11.49
N ALA A 23 15.80 12.73 10.95
CA ALA A 23 17.14 13.29 10.94
C ALA A 23 17.38 13.93 9.56
N PHE A 24 17.49 15.25 9.53
CA PHE A 24 17.73 15.98 8.29
C PHE A 24 19.24 16.10 8.03
N CYS A 25 19.77 15.29 7.12
CA CYS A 25 21.10 15.49 6.56
C CYS A 25 20.96 16.38 5.33
N GLY A 26 21.42 17.64 5.44
CA GLY A 26 21.03 18.78 4.59
C GLY A 26 21.41 18.80 3.12
N SER A 27 21.32 17.70 2.39
CA SER A 27 21.70 17.65 0.97
C SER A 27 20.70 16.99 0.01
N SER A 28 19.55 16.49 0.48
CA SER A 28 18.48 16.03 -0.44
C SER A 28 17.11 16.00 0.25
N ILE A 29 16.25 16.97 -0.09
CA ILE A 29 14.82 16.90 0.26
C ILE A 29 14.16 15.99 -0.78
N SER A 30 13.71 14.81 -0.36
CA SER A 30 12.89 13.91 -1.18
C SER A 30 11.42 14.13 -0.84
N SER A 31 10.58 14.44 -1.85
CA SER A 31 9.12 14.47 -1.71
C SER A 31 8.54 13.16 -1.20
N ASP A 32 9.21 12.06 -1.54
CA ASP A 32 8.75 10.69 -1.30
C ASP A 32 9.21 10.13 0.04
N GLY A 33 9.90 10.94 0.86
CA GLY A 33 10.37 10.52 2.18
C GLY A 33 9.26 10.00 3.10
N GLY A 34 8.02 10.48 2.89
CA GLY A 34 6.82 9.98 3.59
C GLY A 34 6.43 8.54 3.23
N LEU A 35 6.84 8.02 2.06
CA LEU A 35 6.55 6.64 1.65
C LEU A 35 7.28 5.62 2.51
N LEU A 36 8.41 5.96 3.13
CA LEU A 36 9.12 5.08 4.05
C LEU A 36 8.28 4.73 5.27
N LEU A 37 7.56 5.71 5.83
CA LEU A 37 6.64 5.47 6.94
C LEU A 37 5.48 4.57 6.53
N HIS A 38 4.97 4.76 5.32
CA HIS A 38 3.92 3.91 4.77
C HIS A 38 4.39 2.47 4.53
N ARG A 39 5.63 2.28 4.10
CA ARG A 39 6.26 0.96 3.97
C ARG A 39 6.41 0.27 5.31
N GLU A 40 6.98 0.95 6.30
CA GLU A 40 7.13 0.39 7.65
C GLU A 40 5.77 0.00 8.26
N LEU A 41 4.73 0.83 8.03
CA LEU A 41 3.38 0.52 8.47
C LEU A 41 2.79 -0.70 7.75
N ASP A 42 2.93 -0.78 6.41
CA ASP A 42 2.46 -1.91 5.61
C ASP A 42 3.19 -3.21 5.97
N ASP A 43 4.51 -3.15 6.19
CA ASP A 43 5.34 -4.28 6.58
C ASP A 43 5.01 -4.75 8.01
N ALA A 44 4.73 -3.83 8.95
CA ALA A 44 4.34 -4.17 10.32
C ALA A 44 2.93 -4.78 10.44
N LEU A 45 2.00 -4.36 9.59
CA LEU A 45 0.59 -4.77 9.66
C LEU A 45 0.19 -5.78 8.58
N GLY A 46 1.04 -6.03 7.59
CA GLY A 46 0.75 -6.94 6.48
C GLY A 46 -0.46 -6.52 5.64
N LEU A 47 -0.78 -5.22 5.57
CA LEU A 47 -2.04 -4.72 4.97
C LEU A 47 -2.16 -5.12 3.50
N THR A 48 -1.11 -4.88 2.73
CA THR A 48 -1.12 -5.17 1.28
C THR A 48 -1.10 -6.67 0.98
N SER A 49 -0.43 -7.47 1.81
CA SER A 49 -0.47 -8.93 1.69
C SER A 49 -1.87 -9.45 1.95
N THR A 50 -2.49 -9.03 3.05
CA THR A 50 -3.84 -9.44 3.44
C THR A 50 -4.87 -9.02 2.39
N ALA A 51 -4.76 -7.80 1.87
CA ALA A 51 -5.64 -7.33 0.81
C ALA A 51 -5.45 -8.12 -0.49
N ALA A 52 -4.20 -8.47 -0.85
CA ALA A 52 -3.93 -9.29 -2.03
C ALA A 52 -4.45 -10.72 -1.91
N ASP A 53 -4.41 -11.33 -0.71
CA ASP A 53 -4.95 -12.67 -0.47
C ASP A 53 -6.50 -12.70 -0.57
N LEU A 54 -7.16 -11.59 -0.26
CA LEU A 54 -8.61 -11.42 -0.39
C LEU A 54 -9.05 -11.08 -1.82
N LEU A 55 -8.14 -10.62 -2.68
CA LEU A 55 -8.42 -10.29 -4.06
C LEU A 55 -8.25 -11.53 -4.94
N ALA A 56 -9.30 -11.90 -5.66
CA ALA A 56 -9.18 -12.92 -6.70
C ALA A 56 -8.27 -12.40 -7.82
N ASP A 57 -7.15 -13.07 -8.09
CA ASP A 57 -6.29 -12.76 -9.23
C ASP A 57 -6.79 -13.51 -10.48
N PRO A 58 -7.45 -12.85 -11.44
CA PRO A 58 -7.96 -13.51 -12.65
C PRO A 58 -6.84 -13.79 -13.66
N ARG A 59 -5.61 -13.33 -13.41
CA ARG A 59 -4.51 -13.44 -14.36
C ARG A 59 -4.01 -14.88 -14.40
N THR A 60 -3.96 -15.45 -15.61
CA THR A 60 -3.48 -16.81 -15.86
C THR A 60 -2.27 -16.82 -16.79
N GLY A 61 -1.46 -17.89 -16.76
CA GLY A 61 -0.30 -18.07 -17.62
C GLY A 61 0.88 -17.15 -17.31
N LYS A 62 1.58 -16.65 -18.35
CA LYS A 62 2.80 -15.82 -18.21
C LYS A 62 2.54 -14.39 -17.67
N ASN A 63 1.27 -14.01 -17.48
CA ASN A 63 0.85 -12.71 -16.97
C ASN A 63 0.97 -12.59 -15.43
N GLY A 64 1.28 -13.69 -14.73
CA GLY A 64 1.53 -13.74 -13.29
C GLY A 64 2.98 -13.47 -12.88
N ARG A 65 3.79 -12.82 -13.72
CA ARG A 65 5.22 -12.56 -13.41
C ARG A 65 5.43 -11.78 -12.10
N HIS A 66 4.46 -10.95 -11.73
CA HIS A 66 4.47 -10.15 -10.51
C HIS A 66 3.35 -10.59 -9.57
N HIS A 67 3.69 -10.84 -8.30
CA HIS A 67 2.73 -11.13 -7.26
C HIS A 67 1.71 -9.99 -7.13
N LEU A 68 0.43 -10.33 -6.94
CA LEU A 68 -0.65 -9.33 -6.82
C LEU A 68 -0.37 -8.32 -5.69
N ALA A 69 0.20 -8.78 -4.58
CA ALA A 69 0.64 -7.92 -3.48
C ALA A 69 1.67 -6.86 -3.91
N ALA A 70 2.63 -7.22 -4.76
CA ALA A 70 3.64 -6.26 -5.24
C ALA A 70 3.00 -5.17 -6.13
N LEU A 71 2.07 -5.56 -7.00
CA LEU A 71 1.33 -4.62 -7.85
C LEU A 71 0.39 -3.72 -7.05
N LEU A 72 -0.29 -4.28 -6.04
CA LEU A 72 -1.15 -3.53 -5.14
C LEU A 72 -0.34 -2.51 -4.34
N ARG A 73 0.83 -2.92 -3.81
CA ARG A 73 1.76 -2.04 -3.11
C ARG A 73 2.20 -0.89 -4.02
N GLN A 74 2.67 -1.21 -5.22
CA GLN A 74 3.08 -0.21 -6.19
C GLN A 74 1.96 0.80 -6.48
N SER A 75 0.74 0.34 -6.74
CA SER A 75 -0.40 1.23 -7.01
C SER A 75 -0.74 2.16 -5.85
N ILE A 76 -0.69 1.66 -4.61
CA ILE A 76 -0.95 2.46 -3.41
C ILE A 76 0.14 3.52 -3.24
N PHE A 77 1.42 3.13 -3.36
CA PHE A 77 2.55 4.02 -3.16
C PHE A 77 2.65 5.09 -4.23
N SER A 78 2.35 4.77 -5.49
CA SER A 78 2.29 5.76 -6.58
C SER A 78 1.25 6.84 -6.29
N ARG A 79 0.02 6.49 -5.88
CA ARG A 79 -1.00 7.50 -5.53
C ARG A 79 -0.60 8.33 -4.31
N LEU A 80 0.01 7.72 -3.30
CA LEU A 80 0.50 8.44 -2.12
C LEU A 80 1.62 9.43 -2.45
N ALA A 81 2.44 9.12 -3.46
CA ALA A 81 3.49 9.99 -3.97
C ALA A 81 2.97 11.08 -4.93
N GLY A 82 1.68 11.08 -5.26
CA GLY A 82 1.08 12.02 -6.22
C GLY A 82 1.20 11.59 -7.69
N TYR A 83 1.66 10.37 -7.96
CA TYR A 83 1.66 9.74 -9.29
C TYR A 83 0.34 9.00 -9.51
N GLU A 84 -0.72 9.74 -9.80
CA GLU A 84 -2.09 9.21 -9.95
C GLU A 84 -2.25 8.30 -11.18
N ASP A 85 -1.39 8.50 -12.18
CA ASP A 85 -1.32 7.82 -13.46
C ASP A 85 -0.85 6.36 -13.33
N VAL A 86 -0.08 6.05 -12.26
CA VAL A 86 0.53 4.73 -11.95
C VAL A 86 1.35 4.14 -13.12
N ASN A 87 1.79 4.96 -14.08
CA ASN A 87 2.55 4.56 -15.27
C ASN A 87 4.04 4.97 -15.21
N ASP A 88 4.42 5.84 -14.26
CA ASP A 88 5.79 6.35 -14.10
C ASP A 88 6.75 5.40 -13.39
N ALA A 89 6.27 4.21 -13.00
CA ALA A 89 7.09 3.21 -12.35
C ALA A 89 7.85 2.37 -13.39
N ASP A 90 9.09 2.76 -13.66
CA ASP A 90 10.03 1.97 -14.44
C ASP A 90 10.40 0.64 -13.73
N ARG A 91 10.78 -0.36 -14.56
CA ARG A 91 10.92 -1.78 -14.21
C ARG A 91 12.16 -2.14 -13.38
#